data_AF-Q6MJY7-F1
#
_entry.id   AF-Q6MJY7-F1
#
_cell.length_a   1.000
_cell.length_b   1.000
_cell.length_c   1.000
_cell.angle_alpha   90.00
_cell.angle_beta   90.00
_cell.angle_gamma   90.00
#
_symmetry.space_group_name_H-M   'P 1'
#
loop_
_entity.id
_entity.type
_entity.pdbx_description
1 polymer ?
#
loop_
_entity_poly.entity_id
_entity_poly.type
_entity_poly.pdbx_seq_one_letter_code
_entity_poly.pdbx_strand_id
1 'polypeptide(L)'
;MTAQIHLILYRPGTALAPTDGMRTTFLTFAALMFFQIMAPDFARACSCIADPYSKTYQLYKKTWYGTQRKWSCVYTCQDSQQKRTEVTGYHSDWYVTDKGLEGICDGLHYVNIYNAHRGDFVWKFEEARWFNPAQSTSADLKKWSQSCR
;
A
#
# COMPACT_ATOMS: atom_id res chain seq x y z
N MET A 1 -21.38 41.89 -9.25
CA MET A 1 -20.00 41.49 -8.96
C MET A 1 -19.47 40.78 -10.18
N THR A 2 -18.50 41.41 -10.82
CA THR A 2 -18.17 41.28 -12.25
C THR A 2 -16.99 40.34 -12.43
N ALA A 3 -17.09 39.41 -13.37
CA ALA A 3 -16.00 38.54 -13.79
C ALA A 3 -14.90 39.36 -14.49
N GLN A 4 -13.63 39.14 -14.12
CA GLN A 4 -12.48 39.63 -14.86
C GLN A 4 -11.84 38.48 -15.63
N ILE A 5 -12.04 38.51 -16.95
CA ILE A 5 -11.35 37.69 -17.94
C ILE A 5 -10.10 38.47 -18.35
N HIS A 6 -8.92 37.93 -18.09
CA HIS A 6 -7.67 38.45 -18.65
C HIS A 6 -7.37 37.78 -19.99
N LEU A 7 -7.69 38.47 -21.08
CA LEU A 7 -7.06 38.26 -22.39
C LEU A 7 -5.62 38.77 -22.32
N ILE A 8 -4.64 37.94 -22.72
CA ILE A 8 -3.32 38.42 -23.11
C ILE A 8 -3.08 38.04 -24.58
N LEU A 9 -2.73 39.07 -25.32
CA LEU A 9 -2.65 39.18 -26.77
C LEU A 9 -1.42 38.46 -27.34
N TYR A 10 -1.67 37.81 -28.48
CA TYR A 10 -0.70 37.25 -29.43
C TYR A 10 0.20 38.36 -30.01
N ARG A 11 1.52 38.13 -30.11
CA ARG A 11 2.44 38.91 -30.95
C ARG A 11 3.08 37.97 -31.98
N PRO A 12 2.91 38.18 -33.30
CA PRO A 12 3.63 37.44 -34.32
C PRO A 12 4.98 38.13 -34.60
N GLY A 13 6.06 37.34 -34.60
CA GLY A 13 7.42 37.82 -34.85
C GLY A 13 8.12 36.97 -35.90
N THR A 14 8.10 37.48 -37.13
CA THR A 14 9.13 37.40 -38.20
C THR A 14 9.71 36.05 -38.63
N ALA A 15 9.41 35.72 -39.89
CA ALA A 15 10.05 34.73 -40.74
C ALA A 15 11.52 35.04 -41.03
N LEU A 16 12.35 34.01 -41.12
CA LEU A 16 13.61 33.99 -41.85
C LEU A 16 13.61 32.76 -42.77
N ALA A 17 13.85 33.02 -44.05
CA ALA A 17 13.96 32.03 -45.12
C ALA A 17 15.31 31.27 -45.06
N PRO A 18 15.39 30.07 -45.65
CA PRO A 18 16.53 29.18 -45.54
C PRO A 18 17.61 29.48 -46.59
N THR A 19 18.88 29.28 -46.23
CA THR A 19 19.99 29.21 -47.19
C THR A 19 20.43 27.76 -47.37
N ASP A 20 20.43 27.36 -48.65
CA ASP A 20 20.89 26.08 -49.17
C ASP A 20 22.37 25.80 -48.88
N GLY A 21 22.68 24.53 -48.63
CA GLY A 21 24.06 24.05 -48.49
C GLY A 21 24.17 22.55 -48.18
N MET A 22 24.00 21.71 -49.20
CA MET A 22 24.50 20.32 -49.36
C MET A 22 25.77 20.02 -48.53
N ARG A 23 26.06 18.82 -48.00
CA ARG A 23 25.79 17.44 -48.43
C ARG A 23 26.28 16.47 -47.34
N THR A 24 25.55 15.37 -47.17
CA THR A 24 26.06 14.00 -46.91
C THR A 24 26.91 13.75 -45.66
N THR A 25 26.35 13.03 -44.68
CA THR A 25 26.96 11.79 -44.11
C THR A 25 25.88 10.95 -43.41
N PHE A 26 25.58 9.81 -44.03
CA PHE A 26 25.28 8.49 -43.47
C PHE A 26 24.62 8.36 -42.08
N LEU A 27 23.42 7.79 -42.10
CA LEU A 27 23.02 6.59 -41.34
C LEU A 27 23.42 6.54 -39.85
N THR A 28 22.51 7.02 -39.00
CA THR A 28 22.33 6.46 -37.65
C THR A 28 20.88 6.06 -37.47
N PHE A 29 20.62 4.83 -37.94
CA PHE A 29 19.81 3.82 -37.28
C PHE A 29 18.65 4.29 -36.38
N ALA A 30 17.45 4.09 -36.92
CA ALA A 30 16.26 3.68 -36.18
C ALA A 30 16.60 2.76 -34.99
N ALA A 31 16.55 3.29 -33.77
CA ALA A 31 16.64 2.52 -32.53
C ALA A 31 15.88 3.21 -31.37
N LEU A 32 14.76 3.86 -31.66
CA LEU A 32 13.96 4.63 -30.70
C LEU A 32 12.52 4.11 -30.53
N MET A 33 12.29 2.81 -30.78
CA MET A 33 10.96 2.19 -30.76
C MET A 33 10.90 0.81 -30.09
N PHE A 34 11.70 0.52 -29.05
CA PHE A 34 11.55 -0.76 -28.33
C PHE A 34 11.80 -0.72 -26.82
N PHE A 35 11.68 0.45 -26.17
CA PHE A 35 11.40 0.49 -24.74
C PHE A 35 9.90 0.72 -24.55
N GLN A 36 9.10 -0.27 -24.97
CA GLN A 36 7.84 -0.53 -24.30
C GLN A 36 8.22 -0.88 -22.86
N ILE A 37 8.14 0.13 -22.01
CA ILE A 37 8.29 0.03 -20.57
C ILE A 37 7.26 -1.03 -20.15
N MET A 38 7.72 -2.27 -19.97
CA MET A 38 6.98 -3.27 -19.23
C MET A 38 6.85 -2.69 -17.83
N ALA A 39 5.75 -1.98 -17.60
CA ALA A 39 5.32 -1.65 -16.26
C ALA A 39 5.32 -2.98 -15.51
N PRO A 40 6.11 -3.14 -14.43
CA PRO A 40 6.14 -4.38 -13.72
C PRO A 40 4.71 -4.70 -13.28
N ASP A 41 4.30 -5.95 -13.53
CA ASP A 41 2.96 -6.50 -13.35
C ASP A 41 2.54 -6.59 -11.86
N PHE A 42 2.89 -5.59 -11.04
CA PHE A 42 2.39 -5.42 -9.67
C PHE A 42 0.86 -5.24 -9.63
N ALA A 43 0.20 -5.12 -10.78
CA ALA A 43 -1.24 -5.02 -10.92
C ALA A 43 -2.02 -6.34 -10.75
N ARG A 44 -1.34 -7.49 -10.53
CA ARG A 44 -2.00 -8.81 -10.48
C ARG A 44 -1.80 -9.61 -9.19
N ALA A 45 -1.19 -9.04 -8.15
CA ALA A 45 -1.03 -9.73 -6.89
C ALA A 45 -2.21 -9.46 -5.95
N CYS A 46 -2.83 -10.52 -5.46
CA CYS A 46 -3.82 -10.48 -4.39
C CYS A 46 -3.24 -9.77 -3.18
N SER A 47 -3.94 -8.78 -2.65
CA SER A 47 -3.44 -7.99 -1.53
C SER A 47 -4.56 -7.64 -0.56
N CYS A 48 -4.23 -7.50 0.72
CA CYS A 48 -5.16 -7.02 1.73
C CYS A 48 -4.54 -5.86 2.51
N ILE A 49 -5.39 -4.99 3.04
CA ILE A 49 -5.02 -3.94 3.99
C ILE A 49 -6.02 -3.98 5.15
N ALA A 50 -5.51 -3.93 6.38
CA ALA A 50 -6.34 -3.89 7.58
C ALA A 50 -6.97 -2.51 7.79
N ASP A 51 -8.22 -2.48 8.26
CA ASP A 51 -8.77 -1.30 8.92
C ASP A 51 -8.16 -1.21 10.34
N PRO A 52 -7.37 -0.14 10.64
CA PRO A 52 -6.67 0.00 11.91
C PRO A 52 -7.58 0.10 13.14
N TYR A 53 -8.87 0.41 12.94
CA TYR A 53 -9.84 0.59 14.03
C TYR A 53 -10.82 -0.58 14.18
N SER A 54 -10.71 -1.60 13.32
CA SER A 54 -11.65 -2.73 13.28
C SER A 54 -11.36 -3.85 14.30
N LYS A 55 -10.27 -3.74 15.05
CA LYS A 55 -9.83 -4.80 15.96
C LYS A 55 -10.88 -5.08 17.03
N THR A 56 -11.27 -6.34 17.15
CA THR A 56 -12.19 -6.82 18.19
C THR A 56 -11.60 -8.02 18.93
N TYR A 57 -11.51 -7.93 20.26
CA TYR A 57 -11.09 -9.06 21.09
C TYR A 57 -12.23 -10.03 21.33
N GLN A 58 -11.93 -11.33 21.23
CA GLN A 58 -12.91 -12.41 21.36
C GLN A 58 -12.62 -13.31 22.57
N LEU A 59 -11.33 -13.50 22.88
CA LEU A 59 -10.91 -14.31 24.01
C LEU A 59 -9.67 -13.71 24.65
N TYR A 60 -9.70 -13.66 25.99
CA TYR A 60 -8.55 -13.44 26.83
C TYR A 60 -8.50 -14.57 27.87
N LYS A 61 -7.49 -15.43 27.78
CA LYS A 61 -7.29 -16.54 28.73
C LYS A 61 -5.88 -16.50 29.30
N LYS A 62 -5.76 -16.04 30.54
CA LYS A 62 -4.50 -15.99 31.30
C LYS A 62 -4.24 -17.33 31.99
N THR A 63 -2.98 -17.75 31.99
CA THR A 63 -2.46 -18.89 32.73
C THR A 63 -1.19 -18.48 33.48
N TRP A 64 -0.59 -19.41 34.23
CA TRP A 64 0.60 -19.13 35.02
C TRP A 64 1.86 -18.84 34.17
N TYR A 65 1.90 -19.28 32.90
CA TYR A 65 3.08 -19.13 32.01
C TYR A 65 2.81 -18.29 30.75
N GLY A 66 1.66 -17.62 30.68
CA GLY A 66 1.33 -16.77 29.54
C GLY A 66 -0.17 -16.57 29.35
N THR A 67 -0.51 -15.89 28.26
CA THR A 67 -1.88 -15.51 27.93
C THR A 67 -2.20 -15.87 26.49
N GLN A 68 -3.27 -16.63 26.28
CA GLN A 68 -3.87 -16.82 24.97
C GLN A 68 -4.79 -15.64 24.65
N ARG A 69 -4.65 -15.07 23.46
CA ARG A 69 -5.57 -14.05 22.95
C ARG A 69 -6.13 -14.49 21.60
N LYS A 70 -7.41 -14.18 21.39
CA LYS A 70 -8.06 -14.27 20.08
C LYS A 70 -8.66 -12.92 19.73
N TRP A 71 -8.46 -12.50 18.50
CA TRP A 71 -8.99 -11.24 17.98
C TRP A 71 -9.35 -11.37 16.51
N SER A 72 -10.21 -10.49 16.03
CA SER A 72 -10.50 -10.34 14.60
C SER A 72 -10.19 -8.93 14.15
N CYS A 73 -9.90 -8.80 12.85
CA CYS A 73 -9.79 -7.53 12.17
C CYS A 73 -10.53 -7.60 10.83
N VAL A 74 -11.05 -6.47 10.37
CA VAL A 74 -11.65 -6.33 9.05
C VAL A 74 -10.57 -5.87 8.07
N TYR A 75 -10.51 -6.52 6.93
CA TYR A 75 -9.55 -6.25 5.87
C TYR A 75 -10.28 -5.88 4.60
N THR A 76 -9.82 -4.84 3.91
CA THR A 76 -10.16 -4.63 2.50
C THR A 76 -9.16 -5.43 1.68
N CYS A 77 -9.65 -6.46 1.01
CA CYS A 77 -8.84 -7.31 0.14
C CYS A 77 -9.16 -7.03 -1.33
N GLN A 78 -8.14 -7.06 -2.17
CA GLN A 78 -8.21 -6.72 -3.58
C GLN A 78 -7.69 -7.89 -4.42
N ASP A 79 -8.53 -8.40 -5.32
CA ASP A 79 -8.18 -9.51 -6.22
C ASP A 79 -7.35 -9.06 -7.44
N SER A 80 -7.00 -9.98 -8.35
CA SER A 80 -6.19 -9.64 -9.52
C SER A 80 -6.93 -8.75 -10.51
N GLN A 81 -8.27 -8.73 -10.44
CA GLN A 81 -9.15 -7.87 -11.21
C GLN A 81 -9.37 -6.50 -10.55
N GLN A 82 -8.63 -6.20 -9.48
CA GLN A 82 -8.77 -4.97 -8.70
C GLN A 82 -10.12 -4.83 -7.99
N LYS A 83 -10.92 -5.90 -7.92
CA LYS A 83 -12.19 -5.90 -7.20
C LYS A 83 -11.92 -6.02 -5.71
N ARG A 84 -12.58 -5.16 -4.95
CA ARG A 84 -12.43 -5.09 -3.49
C ARG A 84 -13.53 -5.89 -2.80
N THR A 85 -13.15 -6.64 -1.78
CA THR A 85 -14.05 -7.37 -0.89
C THR A 85 -13.58 -7.20 0.54
N GLU A 86 -14.52 -7.02 1.47
CA GLU A 86 -14.22 -7.06 2.89
C GLU A 86 -14.10 -8.51 3.37
N VAL A 87 -13.05 -8.78 4.13
CA VAL A 87 -12.77 -10.09 4.71
C VAL A 87 -12.47 -9.90 6.19
N THR A 88 -13.16 -10.63 7.05
CA THR A 88 -12.83 -10.66 8.48
C THR A 88 -11.80 -11.75 8.71
N GLY A 89 -10.59 -11.35 9.12
CA GLY A 89 -9.52 -12.27 9.50
C GLY A 89 -9.56 -12.53 11.01
N TYR A 90 -9.64 -13.80 11.40
CA TYR A 90 -9.52 -14.21 12.80
C TYR A 90 -8.10 -14.67 13.10
N HIS A 91 -7.60 -14.25 14.26
CA HIS A 91 -6.25 -14.52 14.73
C HIS A 91 -6.28 -15.11 16.15
N SER A 92 -5.25 -15.89 16.45
CA SER A 92 -5.04 -16.46 17.78
C SER A 92 -3.54 -16.56 18.01
N ASP A 93 -3.08 -16.09 19.18
CA ASP A 93 -1.67 -16.19 19.54
C ASP A 93 -1.49 -16.31 21.06
N TRP A 94 -0.31 -16.78 21.44
CA TRP A 94 0.12 -16.99 22.82
C TRP A 94 1.24 -16.03 23.20
N TYR A 95 1.01 -15.23 24.25
CA TYR A 95 1.94 -14.23 24.71
C TYR A 95 2.49 -14.61 26.09
N VAL A 96 3.81 -14.79 26.18
CA VAL A 96 4.49 -15.03 27.47
C VAL A 96 4.72 -13.72 28.22
N THR A 97 5.00 -12.64 27.49
CA THR A 97 5.21 -11.28 28.02
C THR A 97 4.37 -10.28 27.24
N ASP A 98 3.76 -9.33 27.95
CA ASP A 98 3.05 -8.23 27.32
C ASP A 98 4.03 -7.09 27.02
N LYS A 99 4.18 -6.73 25.74
CA LYS A 99 5.04 -5.65 25.25
C LYS A 99 4.24 -4.60 24.48
N GLY A 100 2.90 -4.63 24.55
CA GLY A 100 2.02 -3.69 23.87
C GLY A 100 1.85 -3.90 22.36
N LEU A 101 2.30 -5.04 21.84
CA LEU A 101 2.12 -5.47 20.44
C LEU A 101 1.11 -6.61 20.30
N GLU A 102 0.42 -6.98 21.37
CA GLU A 102 -0.48 -8.13 21.33
C GLU A 102 -1.70 -7.81 20.49
N GLY A 103 -2.04 -8.78 19.65
CA GLY A 103 -3.23 -8.71 18.83
C GLY A 103 -3.14 -7.63 17.76
N ILE A 104 -1.98 -7.49 17.10
CA ILE A 104 -1.86 -6.63 15.92
C ILE A 104 -2.49 -7.33 14.72
N CYS A 105 -3.24 -6.57 13.93
CA CYS A 105 -3.76 -7.03 12.65
C CYS A 105 -2.63 -7.06 11.61
N ASP A 106 -2.62 -8.07 10.74
CA ASP A 106 -1.60 -8.18 9.69
C ASP A 106 -1.61 -6.92 8.80
N GLY A 107 -0.42 -6.43 8.43
CA GLY A 107 -0.26 -5.21 7.63
C GLY A 107 -0.34 -3.89 8.40
N LEU A 108 -0.68 -3.87 9.70
CA LEU A 108 -0.55 -2.65 10.50
C LEU A 108 0.90 -2.48 10.97
N HIS A 109 1.49 -1.34 10.63
CA HIS A 109 2.86 -0.99 11.01
C HIS A 109 2.87 -0.09 12.25
N TYR A 110 3.62 -0.53 13.27
CA TYR A 110 3.81 0.20 14.51
C TYR A 110 5.29 0.53 14.70
N VAL A 111 5.58 1.73 15.17
CA VAL A 111 6.93 2.19 15.49
C VAL A 111 7.06 2.43 16.98
N ASN A 112 8.21 2.08 17.53
CA ASN A 112 8.49 2.30 18.94
C ASN A 112 9.00 3.73 19.15
N ILE A 113 8.28 4.53 19.95
CA ILE A 113 8.61 5.92 20.23
C ILE A 113 8.71 6.18 21.73
N TYR A 114 9.63 7.04 22.13
CA TYR A 114 9.72 7.45 23.53
C TYR A 114 8.59 8.44 23.87
N ASN A 115 7.83 8.15 24.92
CA ASN A 115 6.80 9.02 25.46
C ASN A 115 7.30 9.68 26.75
N ALA A 116 7.67 10.95 26.66
CA ALA A 116 8.21 11.71 27.79
C ALA A 116 7.23 11.85 28.97
N HIS A 117 5.92 11.83 28.73
CA HIS A 117 4.93 11.88 29.80
C HIS A 117 4.86 10.58 30.60
N ARG A 118 5.06 9.43 29.93
CA ARG A 118 5.13 8.11 30.57
C ARG A 118 6.52 7.75 31.09
N GLY A 119 7.56 8.44 30.61
CA GLY A 119 8.95 8.11 30.89
C GLY A 119 9.39 6.79 30.24
N ASP A 120 8.70 6.31 29.20
CA ASP A 120 8.88 4.97 28.64
C ASP A 120 8.63 4.94 27.12
N PHE A 121 9.08 3.86 26.48
CA PHE A 121 8.87 3.55 25.07
C PHE A 121 7.47 2.95 24.84
N VAL A 122 6.74 3.47 23.86
CA VAL A 122 5.39 3.02 23.48
C VAL A 122 5.31 2.75 21.99
N TRP A 123 4.53 1.73 21.62
CA TRP A 123 4.22 1.44 20.22
C TRP A 123 3.14 2.39 19.71
N LYS A 124 3.49 3.20 18.71
CA LYS A 124 2.57 4.08 18.01
C LYS A 124 2.25 3.49 16.64
N PHE A 125 0.96 3.46 16.30
CA PHE A 125 0.53 3.14 14.95
C PHE A 125 1.08 4.19 13.98
N GLU A 126 1.80 3.72 12.96
CA GLU A 126 2.35 4.58 11.90
C GLU A 126 1.41 4.58 10.70
N GLU A 127 1.18 3.41 10.11
CA GLU A 127 0.37 3.27 8.90
C GLU A 127 -0.13 1.83 8.68
N ALA A 128 -1.18 1.69 7.87
CA ALA A 128 -1.62 0.40 7.36
C ALA A 128 -0.99 0.17 5.98
N ARG A 129 -0.44 -1.03 5.74
CA ARG A 129 0.22 -1.41 4.49
C ARG A 129 -0.53 -2.55 3.83
N TRP A 130 -0.55 -2.51 2.49
CA TRP A 130 -0.96 -3.66 1.70
C TRP A 130 0.03 -4.81 1.91
N PHE A 131 -0.49 -6.02 2.12
CA PHE A 131 0.31 -7.21 2.30
C PHE A 131 -0.27 -8.39 1.51
N ASN A 132 0.53 -9.45 1.33
CA ASN A 132 0.09 -10.68 0.71
C ASN A 132 -0.69 -11.54 1.72
N PRO A 133 -2.01 -11.75 1.55
CA PRO A 133 -2.83 -12.52 2.49
C PRO A 133 -2.43 -14.00 2.60
N ALA A 134 -1.72 -14.56 1.63
CA ALA A 134 -1.20 -15.92 1.73
C ALA A 134 -0.15 -16.07 2.86
N GLN A 135 0.51 -14.98 3.25
CA GLN A 135 1.50 -14.94 4.33
C GLN A 135 0.88 -14.65 5.71
N SER A 136 -0.44 -14.38 5.75
CA SER A 136 -1.15 -14.07 6.99
C SER A 136 -1.10 -15.21 8.02
N THR A 137 -1.16 -14.86 9.30
CA THR A 137 -1.40 -15.84 10.36
C THR A 137 -2.86 -16.32 10.41
N SER A 138 -3.79 -15.56 9.82
CA SER A 138 -5.21 -15.88 9.75
C SER A 138 -5.51 -16.94 8.68
N ALA A 139 -6.22 -17.99 9.09
CA ALA A 139 -6.69 -19.02 8.17
C ALA A 139 -7.71 -18.46 7.15
N ASP A 140 -8.52 -17.48 7.54
CA ASP A 140 -9.53 -16.87 6.69
C ASP A 140 -8.90 -16.08 5.54
N LEU A 141 -7.87 -15.29 5.84
CA LEU A 141 -7.13 -14.53 4.83
C LEU A 141 -6.35 -15.45 3.88
N LYS A 142 -5.73 -16.50 4.40
CA LYS A 142 -5.11 -17.54 3.57
C LYS A 142 -6.12 -18.20 2.65
N LYS A 143 -7.28 -18.58 3.17
CA LYS A 143 -8.36 -19.18 2.36
C LYS A 143 -8.86 -18.21 1.28
N TRP A 144 -9.05 -16.93 1.62
CA TRP A 144 -9.41 -15.91 0.65
C TRP A 144 -8.37 -15.81 -0.48
N SER A 145 -7.07 -15.80 -0.12
CA SER A 145 -5.98 -15.71 -1.09
C SER A 145 -5.93 -16.88 -2.10
N GLN A 146 -6.43 -18.07 -1.72
CA GLN A 146 -6.53 -19.23 -2.62
C GLN A 146 -7.65 -19.09 -3.65
N SER A 147 -8.69 -18.31 -3.33
CA SER A 147 -9.81 -18.03 -4.23
C SER A 147 -9.58 -16.78 -5.08
N CYS A 148 -8.56 -15.99 -4.74
CA CYS A 148 -8.19 -14.81 -5.49
C CYS A 148 -7.70 -15.21 -6.89
N ARG A 149 -8.34 -14.63 -7.90
CA ARG A 149 -8.08 -14.86 -9.31
C ARG A 149 -7.81 -13.56 -10.02
#